data_AF-A0A2N6BUU0-F1
#
_entry.id   AF-A0A2N6BUU0-F1
#
_cell.length_a   1.000
_cell.length_b   1.000
_cell.length_c   1.000
_cell.angle_alpha   90.00
_cell.angle_beta   90.00
_cell.angle_gamma   90.00
#
_symmetry.space_group_name_H-M   'P 1'
#
loop_
_entity.id
_entity.type
_entity.pdbx_description
1 polymer ?
#
loop_
_entity_poly.entity_id
_entity_poly.type
_entity_poly.pdbx_seq_one_letter_code
_entity_poly.pdbx_strand_id
1 'polypeptide(L)'
;MKPWWQQWPKRLGSELRQLKQAGISYKLDRDSFKNGAGVLFLKLKEGPYAGLNLTARFPDIYPYTRFEIFCDEIDLAYHQHPFAKCLCLIGRSSENWHANDTIASFLLERLPDVMIAGQTQDLGSLSSELKEEPQGEPFGSNSRPSLYLLNHKGCFPELS
;
A
#
# COMPACT_ATOMS: atom_id res chain seq x y z
N MET A 1 -1.30 -3.25 -26.82
CA MET A 1 -0.13 -3.48 -25.95
C MET A 1 -0.16 -4.95 -25.52
N LYS A 2 0.98 -5.65 -25.43
CA LYS A 2 0.98 -7.06 -24.96
C LYS A 2 0.83 -7.09 -23.43
N PRO A 3 0.02 -7.98 -22.84
CA PRO A 3 -0.04 -8.13 -21.39
C PRO A 3 1.31 -8.48 -20.78
N TRP A 4 1.59 -8.02 -19.56
CA TRP A 4 2.91 -8.16 -18.93
C TRP A 4 3.34 -9.62 -18.77
N TRP A 5 2.44 -10.54 -18.49
CA TRP A 5 2.78 -11.97 -18.31
C TRP A 5 3.17 -12.65 -19.63
N GLN A 6 2.79 -12.08 -20.78
CA GLN A 6 3.28 -12.53 -22.08
C GLN A 6 4.67 -11.98 -22.38
N GLN A 7 4.98 -10.77 -21.88
CA GLN A 7 6.30 -10.17 -22.01
C GLN A 7 7.32 -10.82 -21.06
N TRP A 8 6.89 -11.14 -19.83
CA TRP A 8 7.71 -11.72 -18.77
C TRP A 8 7.10 -13.01 -18.19
N PRO A 9 7.00 -14.10 -18.95
CA PRO A 9 6.38 -15.35 -18.48
C PRO A 9 7.11 -15.96 -17.27
N LYS A 10 8.43 -15.77 -17.17
CA LYS A 10 9.22 -16.20 -16.02
C LYS A 10 8.81 -15.49 -14.73
N ARG A 11 8.34 -14.23 -14.82
CA ARG A 11 7.86 -13.44 -13.68
C ARG A 11 6.57 -14.02 -13.12
N LEU A 12 5.57 -14.27 -13.97
CA LEU A 12 4.33 -14.94 -13.55
C LEU A 12 4.64 -16.33 -12.98
N GLY A 13 5.50 -17.10 -13.64
CA GLY A 13 5.92 -18.40 -13.11
C GLY A 13 6.59 -18.30 -11.72
N SER A 14 7.33 -17.23 -11.45
CA SER A 14 7.94 -16.99 -10.13
C SER A 14 6.90 -16.72 -9.05
N GLU A 15 5.92 -15.84 -9.32
CA GLU A 15 4.80 -15.57 -8.41
C GLU A 15 4.07 -16.85 -8.03
N LEU A 16 3.67 -17.63 -9.03
CA LEU A 16 2.90 -18.85 -8.81
C LEU A 16 3.70 -19.92 -8.04
N ARG A 17 5.03 -19.97 -8.23
CA ARG A 17 5.89 -20.86 -7.45
C ARG A 17 6.01 -20.41 -5.99
N GLN A 18 6.21 -19.11 -5.75
CA GLN A 18 6.36 -18.57 -4.40
C GLN A 18 5.06 -18.67 -3.60
N LEU A 19 3.90 -18.42 -4.22
CA LEU A 19 2.60 -18.68 -3.61
C LEU A 19 2.46 -20.14 -3.18
N LYS A 20 2.83 -21.08 -4.06
CA LYS A 20 2.78 -22.51 -3.74
C LYS A 20 3.73 -22.89 -2.60
N GLN A 21 4.94 -22.34 -2.59
CA GLN A 21 5.94 -22.59 -1.53
C GLN A 21 5.49 -22.01 -0.18
N ALA A 22 4.79 -20.89 -0.18
CA ALA A 22 4.19 -20.27 1.00
C ALA A 22 2.92 -20.98 1.50
N GLY A 23 2.52 -22.10 0.89
CA GLY A 23 1.28 -22.81 1.27
C GLY A 23 0.00 -22.10 0.82
N ILE A 24 0.09 -21.11 -0.06
CA ILE A 24 -1.05 -20.33 -0.54
C ILE A 24 -1.62 -20.98 -1.81
N SER A 25 -2.89 -21.38 -1.75
CA SER A 25 -3.60 -21.80 -2.97
C SER A 25 -3.91 -20.59 -3.85
N TYR A 26 -3.82 -20.78 -5.16
CA TYR A 26 -4.23 -19.77 -6.11
C TYR A 26 -5.04 -20.36 -7.26
N LYS A 27 -5.89 -19.52 -7.87
CA LYS A 27 -6.59 -19.78 -9.11
C LYS A 27 -6.48 -18.54 -9.99
N LEU A 28 -6.10 -18.73 -11.25
CA LEU A 28 -6.14 -17.66 -12.23
C LEU A 28 -7.59 -17.38 -12.61
N ASP A 29 -7.98 -16.11 -12.61
CA ASP A 29 -9.20 -15.69 -13.28
C ASP A 29 -8.96 -15.70 -14.79
N ARG A 30 -9.34 -16.79 -15.44
CA ARG A 30 -9.08 -17.01 -16.86
C ARG A 30 -9.77 -15.96 -17.73
N ASP A 31 -10.93 -15.46 -17.33
CA ASP A 31 -11.67 -14.47 -18.11
C ASP A 31 -10.98 -13.11 -18.03
N SER A 32 -10.58 -12.69 -16.83
CA SER A 32 -9.75 -11.48 -16.67
C SER A 32 -8.44 -11.58 -17.46
N PHE A 33 -7.71 -12.69 -17.35
CA PHE A 33 -6.46 -12.89 -18.10
C PHE A 33 -6.67 -12.88 -19.62
N LYS A 34 -7.78 -13.45 -20.12
CA LYS A 34 -8.14 -13.40 -21.54
C LYS A 34 -8.41 -11.96 -21.99
N ASN A 35 -8.99 -11.14 -21.11
CA ASN A 35 -9.33 -9.74 -21.36
C ASN A 35 -8.17 -8.77 -21.07
N GLY A 36 -6.97 -9.29 -20.74
CA GLY A 36 -5.78 -8.46 -20.51
C GLY A 36 -5.60 -7.94 -19.09
N ALA A 37 -6.42 -8.38 -18.13
CA ALA A 37 -6.26 -8.08 -16.69
C ALA A 37 -5.65 -9.28 -15.93
N GLY A 38 -4.57 -9.03 -15.18
CA GLY A 38 -3.93 -10.08 -14.37
C GLY A 38 -4.61 -10.22 -13.01
N VAL A 39 -5.53 -11.18 -12.84
CA VAL A 39 -6.25 -11.39 -11.57
C VAL A 39 -6.08 -12.81 -11.04
N LEU A 40 -5.68 -12.94 -9.77
CA LEU A 40 -5.58 -14.21 -9.07
C LEU A 40 -6.53 -14.24 -7.87
N PHE A 41 -7.26 -15.33 -7.72
CA PHE A 41 -7.94 -15.66 -6.46
C PHE A 41 -6.99 -16.47 -5.61
N LEU A 42 -6.77 -16.03 -4.37
CA LEU A 42 -5.86 -16.64 -3.43
C LEU A 42 -6.63 -17.13 -2.21
N LYS A 43 -6.15 -18.22 -1.62
CA LYS A 43 -6.68 -18.74 -0.36
C LYS A 43 -5.54 -19.23 0.52
N LEU A 44 -5.51 -18.71 1.75
CA LEU A 44 -4.55 -19.13 2.77
C LEU A 44 -4.98 -20.50 3.31
N LYS A 45 -4.07 -21.47 3.34
CA LYS A 45 -4.39 -22.84 3.78
C LYS A 45 -4.08 -23.09 5.25
N GLU A 46 -3.11 -22.38 5.80
CA GLU A 46 -2.54 -22.62 7.12
C GLU A 46 -2.29 -21.29 7.84
N GLY A 47 -2.05 -21.36 9.15
CA GLY A 47 -1.83 -20.20 10.01
C GLY A 47 -3.12 -19.58 10.59
N PRO A 48 -3.01 -18.48 11.33
CA PRO A 48 -4.13 -17.85 12.04
C PRO A 48 -5.21 -17.29 11.09
N TYR A 49 -4.86 -17.08 9.83
CA TYR A 49 -5.75 -16.55 8.79
C TYR A 49 -6.15 -17.61 7.76
N ALA A 50 -6.02 -18.89 8.11
CA ALA A 50 -6.42 -19.99 7.25
C ALA A 50 -7.90 -19.87 6.86
N GLY A 51 -8.20 -20.13 5.59
CA GLY A 51 -9.55 -20.03 5.03
C GLY A 51 -9.86 -18.67 4.39
N LEU A 52 -9.10 -17.62 4.71
CA LEU A 52 -9.30 -16.28 4.16
C LEU A 52 -9.14 -16.26 2.64
N ASN A 53 -10.13 -15.70 1.95
CA ASN A 53 -10.07 -15.52 0.50
C ASN A 53 -9.59 -14.10 0.16
N LEU A 54 -8.60 -14.04 -0.72
CA LEU A 54 -7.99 -12.79 -1.17
C LEU A 54 -8.04 -12.72 -2.69
N THR A 55 -8.12 -11.51 -3.24
CA THR A 55 -7.98 -11.29 -4.68
C THR A 55 -6.74 -10.46 -4.92
N ALA A 56 -5.79 -10.96 -5.71
CA ALA A 56 -4.67 -10.18 -6.19
C ALA A 56 -4.95 -9.63 -7.58
N ARG A 57 -4.72 -8.34 -7.77
CA ARG A 57 -4.82 -7.66 -9.06
C ARG A 57 -3.46 -7.09 -9.44
N PHE A 58 -3.00 -7.45 -10.63
CA PHE A 58 -1.77 -6.91 -11.21
C PHE A 58 -2.11 -5.75 -12.14
N PRO A 59 -1.36 -4.64 -12.07
CA PRO A 59 -1.47 -3.56 -13.04
C PRO A 59 -0.91 -3.98 -14.41
N ASP A 60 -1.29 -3.25 -15.45
CA ASP A 60 -0.89 -3.54 -16.84
C ASP A 60 0.64 -3.51 -17.05
N ILE A 61 1.35 -2.69 -16.27
CA ILE A 61 2.80 -2.49 -16.36
C ILE A 61 3.58 -3.21 -15.24
N TYR A 62 3.00 -4.23 -14.62
CA TYR A 62 3.72 -5.10 -13.68
C TYR A 62 4.99 -5.69 -14.35
N PRO A 63 6.14 -5.79 -13.65
CA PRO A 63 6.40 -5.52 -12.24
C PRO A 63 6.86 -4.09 -11.92
N TYR A 64 6.77 -3.13 -12.85
CA TYR A 64 7.21 -1.75 -12.60
C TYR A 64 6.27 -0.99 -11.68
N THR A 65 5.02 -1.44 -11.58
CA THR A 65 4.06 -0.99 -10.56
C THR A 65 3.62 -2.19 -9.72
N ARG A 66 3.31 -1.92 -8.46
CA ARG A 66 2.93 -2.92 -7.47
C ARG A 66 1.56 -3.52 -7.75
N PHE A 67 1.36 -4.76 -7.31
CA PHE A 67 0.04 -5.37 -7.26
C PHE A 67 -0.79 -4.80 -6.11
N GLU A 68 -2.09 -5.09 -6.15
CA GLU A 68 -3.03 -4.79 -5.07
C GLU A 68 -3.66 -6.08 -4.55
N ILE A 69 -3.93 -6.15 -3.25
CA ILE A 69 -4.56 -7.30 -2.60
C ILE A 69 -5.88 -6.82 -1.99
N PHE A 70 -6.95 -7.55 -2.26
CA PHE A 70 -8.30 -7.26 -1.80
C PHE A 70 -8.81 -8.38 -0.90
N CYS A 71 -9.60 -8.03 0.11
CA CYS A 71 -10.29 -8.99 0.97
C CYS A 71 -11.68 -8.47 1.34
N ASP A 72 -12.72 -9.05 0.74
CA ASP A 72 -14.10 -8.61 0.95
C ASP A 72 -14.76 -9.25 2.19
N GLU A 73 -14.09 -10.22 2.82
CA GLU A 73 -14.63 -11.01 3.93
C GLU A 73 -14.40 -10.37 5.30
N ILE A 74 -13.54 -9.35 5.37
CA ILE A 74 -13.16 -8.67 6.61
C ILE A 74 -13.39 -7.17 6.49
N ASP A 75 -13.71 -6.57 7.64
CA ASP A 75 -13.83 -5.13 7.83
C ASP A 75 -12.79 -4.71 8.87
N LEU A 76 -11.69 -4.12 8.40
CA LEU A 76 -10.62 -3.60 9.23
C LEU A 76 -10.78 -2.09 9.39
N ALA A 77 -10.56 -1.60 10.61
CA ALA A 77 -10.58 -0.16 10.89
C ALA A 77 -9.39 0.58 10.25
N TYR A 78 -8.26 -0.12 10.07
CA TYR A 78 -7.01 0.39 9.52
C TYR A 78 -6.46 -0.57 8.47
N HIS A 79 -5.57 -0.06 7.61
CA HIS A 79 -4.90 -0.83 6.54
C HIS A 79 -5.84 -1.57 5.58
N GLN A 80 -7.09 -1.12 5.50
CA GLN A 80 -8.03 -1.54 4.47
C GLN A 80 -8.78 -0.32 3.96
N HIS A 81 -8.88 -0.20 2.63
CA HIS A 81 -9.75 0.80 2.04
C HIS A 81 -11.22 0.48 2.40
N PRO A 82 -11.97 1.41 3.04
CA PRO A 82 -13.26 1.09 3.64
C PRO A 82 -14.32 0.59 2.64
N PHE A 83 -14.29 1.13 1.41
CA PHE A 83 -15.22 0.75 0.34
C PHE A 83 -14.66 -0.29 -0.62
N ALA A 84 -13.48 -0.04 -1.20
CA ALA A 84 -12.87 -0.92 -2.20
C ALA A 84 -12.28 -2.21 -1.62
N LYS A 85 -12.13 -2.34 -0.30
CA LYS A 85 -11.59 -3.53 0.41
C LYS A 85 -10.17 -3.93 0.05
N CYS A 86 -9.38 -3.01 -0.53
CA CYS A 86 -7.95 -3.20 -0.76
C CYS A 86 -7.17 -3.12 0.56
N LEU A 87 -6.29 -4.08 0.81
CA LEU A 87 -5.39 -4.14 1.96
C LEU A 87 -4.11 -3.33 1.69
N CYS A 88 -3.67 -2.55 2.68
CA CYS A 88 -2.42 -1.78 2.64
C CYS A 88 -1.23 -2.66 3.07
N LEU A 89 -0.90 -3.68 2.26
CA LEU A 89 0.25 -4.55 2.54
C LEU A 89 1.60 -3.92 2.16
N ILE A 90 1.57 -3.01 1.18
CA ILE A 90 2.76 -2.33 0.66
C ILE A 90 2.66 -0.88 1.10
N GLY A 91 3.68 -0.42 1.82
CA GLY A 91 3.82 0.98 2.21
C GLY A 91 3.64 1.93 1.02
N ARG A 92 3.17 3.16 1.25
CA ARG A 92 2.82 4.11 0.18
C ARG A 92 4.03 4.60 -0.60
N SER A 93 5.20 4.67 0.04
CA SER A 93 6.45 5.06 -0.63
C SER A 93 6.80 4.08 -1.75
N SER A 94 7.19 4.60 -2.92
CA SER A 94 7.62 3.78 -4.06
C SER A 94 8.89 2.97 -3.76
N GLU A 95 9.66 3.37 -2.75
CA GLU A 95 10.84 2.62 -2.30
C GLU A 95 10.48 1.28 -1.64
N ASN A 96 9.26 1.13 -1.15
CA ASN A 96 8.75 -0.09 -0.53
C ASN A 96 8.33 -1.15 -1.56
N TRP A 97 8.53 -0.89 -2.85
CA TRP A 97 8.26 -1.83 -3.92
C TRP A 97 9.49 -2.03 -4.79
N HIS A 98 9.94 -3.27 -4.89
CA HIS A 98 10.96 -3.70 -5.83
C HIS A 98 10.38 -4.66 -6.85
N ALA A 99 10.86 -4.56 -8.09
CA ALA A 99 10.41 -5.41 -9.19
C ALA A 99 10.71 -6.92 -9.00
N ASN A 100 11.39 -7.32 -7.92
CA ASN A 100 11.64 -8.71 -7.53
C ASN A 100 10.73 -9.20 -6.39
N ASP A 101 10.03 -8.31 -5.70
CA ASP A 101 9.12 -8.66 -4.62
C ASP A 101 7.92 -9.46 -5.14
N THR A 102 7.25 -10.22 -4.27
CA THR A 102 6.12 -11.05 -4.69
C THR A 102 4.92 -10.93 -3.79
N ILE A 103 3.78 -11.40 -4.27
CA ILE A 103 2.56 -11.47 -3.45
C ILE A 103 2.82 -12.33 -2.22
N ALA A 104 3.49 -13.46 -2.39
CA ALA A 104 3.77 -14.38 -1.31
C ALA A 104 4.60 -13.73 -0.18
N SER A 105 5.66 -12.98 -0.52
CA SER A 105 6.48 -12.31 0.50
C SER A 105 5.67 -11.29 1.30
N PHE A 106 4.89 -10.44 0.62
CA PHE A 106 4.04 -9.45 1.31
C PHE A 106 2.93 -10.08 2.16
N LEU A 107 2.31 -11.16 1.69
CA LEU A 107 1.30 -11.86 2.49
C LEU A 107 1.88 -12.51 3.75
N LEU A 108 3.10 -13.05 3.67
CA LEU A 108 3.75 -13.65 4.85
C LEU A 108 4.25 -12.59 5.82
N GLU A 109 4.83 -11.51 5.31
CA GLU A 109 5.49 -10.51 6.15
C GLU A 109 4.56 -9.44 6.70
N ARG A 110 3.52 -9.03 5.96
CA ARG A 110 2.73 -7.83 6.28
C ARG A 110 1.28 -8.10 6.63
N LEU A 111 0.71 -9.20 6.16
CA LEU A 111 -0.67 -9.54 6.51
C LEU A 111 -0.87 -9.65 8.03
N PRO A 112 0.03 -10.27 8.81
CA PRO A 112 -0.14 -10.32 10.26
C PRO A 112 -0.26 -8.95 10.91
N ASP A 113 0.61 -8.01 10.53
CA ASP A 113 0.62 -6.64 11.05
C ASP A 113 -0.66 -5.89 10.68
N VAL A 114 -1.11 -6.02 9.43
CA VAL A 114 -2.37 -5.44 8.94
C VAL A 114 -3.57 -5.97 9.73
N MET A 115 -3.60 -7.27 10.02
CA MET A 115 -4.69 -7.88 10.78
C MET A 115 -4.69 -7.43 12.25
N ILE A 116 -3.51 -7.34 12.88
CA ILE A 116 -3.37 -6.84 14.27
C ILE A 116 -3.83 -5.38 14.36
N ALA A 117 -3.34 -4.53 13.46
CA ALA A 117 -3.68 -3.12 13.43
C ALA A 117 -5.16 -2.87 13.10
N GLY A 118 -5.71 -3.65 12.17
CA GLY A 118 -7.09 -3.50 11.71
C GLY A 118 -8.15 -3.99 12.69
N GLN A 119 -7.81 -4.91 13.61
CA GLN A 119 -8.74 -5.53 14.56
C GLN A 119 -8.64 -4.97 15.99
N THR A 120 -7.59 -4.22 16.33
CA THR A 120 -7.50 -3.63 17.67
C THR A 120 -8.55 -2.53 17.88
N GLN A 121 -9.11 -2.47 19.08
CA GLN A 121 -9.94 -1.35 19.54
C GLN A 121 -9.12 -0.34 20.36
N ASP A 122 -7.99 -0.77 20.92
CA ASP A 122 -7.07 0.09 21.66
C ASP A 122 -5.90 0.45 20.76
N LEU A 123 -6.04 1.58 20.08
CA LEU A 123 -4.98 2.14 19.25
C LEU A 123 -3.89 2.77 20.10
N GLY A 124 -4.15 3.16 21.35
CA GLY A 124 -3.15 3.79 22.21
C GLY A 124 -1.91 2.89 22.40
N SER A 125 -2.11 1.58 22.39
CA SER A 125 -1.08 0.56 22.61
C SER A 125 -0.32 0.12 21.35
N LEU A 126 -0.78 0.45 20.14
CA LEU A 126 -0.04 0.14 18.92
C LEU A 126 1.09 1.14 18.66
N SER A 127 2.23 0.63 18.17
CA SER A 127 3.31 1.48 17.69
C SER A 127 2.85 2.33 16.50
N SER A 128 3.49 3.48 16.31
CA SER A 128 3.15 4.39 15.22
C SER A 128 3.29 3.71 13.85
N GLU A 129 4.28 2.83 13.66
CA GLU A 129 4.51 2.14 12.40
C GLU A 129 3.37 1.18 12.01
N LEU A 130 2.69 0.58 13.00
CA LEU A 130 1.56 -0.31 12.77
C LEU A 130 0.26 0.45 12.51
N LYS A 131 0.16 1.72 12.91
CA LYS A 131 -1.03 2.55 12.65
C LYS A 131 -1.04 3.05 11.23
N GLU A 132 -0.01 3.81 10.87
CA GLU A 132 0.14 4.44 9.55
C GLU A 132 1.62 4.75 9.29
N GLU A 133 2.04 4.76 8.02
CA GLU A 133 3.37 5.28 7.68
C GLU A 133 3.42 6.80 7.98
N PRO A 134 4.46 7.28 8.70
CA PRO A 134 4.61 8.70 8.97
C PRO A 134 4.80 9.45 7.65
N GLN A 135 3.76 10.18 7.24
CA GLN A 135 3.87 11.11 6.13
C GLN A 135 4.67 12.31 6.62
N GLY A 136 5.96 12.33 6.30
CA GLY A 136 6.78 13.50 6.50
C GLY A 136 6.19 14.68 5.73
N GLU A 137 5.57 15.62 6.43
CA GLU A 137 5.56 16.98 5.93
C GLU A 137 7.04 17.39 5.76
N PRO A 138 7.45 18.00 4.63
CA PRO A 138 8.76 18.62 4.60
C PRO A 138 8.79 19.59 5.78
N PHE A 139 9.84 19.52 6.62
CA PHE A 139 10.10 20.51 7.66
C PHE A 139 10.37 21.88 7.01
N GLY A 140 9.32 22.52 6.52
CA GLY A 140 9.31 23.94 6.21
C GLY A 140 8.95 24.65 7.49
N SER A 141 9.93 24.91 8.35
CA SER A 141 9.76 25.92 9.39
C SER A 141 9.36 27.22 8.69
N ASN A 142 8.07 27.56 8.72
CA ASN A 142 7.56 28.85 8.29
C ASN A 142 7.99 29.94 9.30
N SER A 143 9.30 30.13 9.48
CA SER A 143 9.85 31.39 9.95
C SER A 143 9.88 32.34 8.74
N ARG A 144 8.74 32.93 8.43
CA ARG A 144 8.67 34.05 7.48
C ARG A 144 9.51 35.21 8.04
N PRO A 145 10.46 35.80 7.29
CA PRO A 145 10.99 37.10 7.65
C PRO A 145 9.86 38.13 7.45
N SER A 146 9.43 38.76 8.55
CA SER A 146 8.50 39.87 8.52
C SER A 146 9.18 41.07 7.86
N LEU A 147 8.86 41.35 6.61
CA LEU A 147 9.28 42.57 5.93
C LEU A 147 8.05 43.35 5.42
N TYR A 148 7.96 44.58 5.92
CA TYR A 148 7.18 45.72 5.47
C TYR A 148 5.66 45.79 5.74
N LEU A 149 5.32 46.63 6.72
CA LEU A 149 4.28 47.65 6.54
C LEU A 149 4.91 49.03 6.80
N LEU A 150 5.31 49.69 5.70
CA LEU A 150 5.42 51.13 5.62
C LEU A 150 4.01 51.72 5.80
N ASN A 151 3.85 52.67 6.71
CA ASN A 151 2.86 53.72 6.50
C ASN A 151 3.32 55.05 7.08
N HIS A 152 3.49 56.00 6.17
CA HIS A 152 3.79 57.41 6.37
C HIS A 152 2.69 58.12 7.19
N LYS A 153 3.10 58.87 8.23
CA LYS A 153 2.72 60.25 8.61
C LYS A 153 3.78 60.68 9.64
N GLY A 154 4.57 61.74 9.57
CA GLY A 154 4.44 63.08 9.02
C GLY A 154 4.87 64.06 10.13
N CYS A 155 5.61 65.13 9.78
CA CYS A 155 5.92 66.34 10.58
C CYS A 155 7.14 66.32 11.55
N PHE A 156 8.25 66.89 11.07
CA PHE A 156 9.20 67.70 11.86
C PHE A 156 8.52 69.03 12.26
N PRO A 157 8.87 69.71 13.38
CA PRO A 157 10.11 70.49 13.44
C PRO A 157 10.85 70.58 14.80
N GLU A 158 12.12 70.95 14.65
CA GLU A 158 13.07 71.73 15.47
C GLU A 158 12.94 71.95 16.99
N LEU A 159 14.13 71.79 17.61
CA LEU A 159 14.81 72.64 18.61
C LEU A 159 14.11 72.99 19.93
N SER A 160 14.74 72.54 21.02
CA SER A 160 15.33 73.42 22.06
C SER A 160 16.42 72.66 22.81
#